data_AF-A0A645INT0-F1
#
_entry.id   AF-A0A645INT0-F1
#
_cell.length_a   1.000
_cell.length_b   1.000
_cell.length_c   1.000
_cell.angle_alpha   90.00
_cell.angle_beta   90.00
_cell.angle_gamma   90.00
#
_symmetry.space_group_name_H-M   'P 1'
#
loop_
_entity.id
_entity.type
_entity.pdbx_description
1 polymer ?
#
loop_
_entity_poly.entity_id
_entity_poly.type
_entity_poly.pdbx_seq_one_letter_code
_entity_poly.pdbx_strand_id
1 'polypeptide(L)'
;MAGSAAANGMLVNTPINPANAAVKAYSDRYFAKYKKRMNGFSPAFYDGTHMLFQAMAAAGTTTDTDKVRVALENIKDFKGILGTLNWTGQEVYGSAHQVSAPFYIARVQDGQEVVEATCSLTECK
;
A
#
# COMPACT_ATOMS: atom_id res chain seq x y z
N MET A 1 -8.59 28.11 11.62
CA MET A 1 -8.48 26.95 10.71
C MET A 1 -9.47 25.92 11.18
N ALA A 2 -10.31 25.38 10.31
CA ALA A 2 -11.25 24.32 10.67
C ALA A 2 -10.44 23.08 11.08
N GLY A 3 -10.15 22.96 12.38
CA GLY A 3 -9.27 21.94 12.96
C GLY A 3 -9.89 20.55 12.94
N SER A 4 -9.36 19.63 13.75
CA SER A 4 -9.84 18.24 13.88
C SER A 4 -11.37 18.10 13.94
N ALA A 5 -12.07 19.08 14.53
CA ALA A 5 -13.53 19.17 14.59
C ALA A 5 -14.25 19.12 13.23
N ALA A 6 -13.65 19.61 12.15
CA ALA A 6 -14.29 19.62 10.82
C ALA A 6 -14.16 18.28 10.07
N ALA A 7 -13.14 17.50 10.39
CA ALA A 7 -12.94 16.17 9.81
C ALA A 7 -13.50 15.05 10.69
N ASN A 8 -13.82 15.34 11.96
CA ASN A 8 -14.30 14.34 12.91
C ASN A 8 -15.60 13.68 12.42
N GLY A 9 -15.63 12.36 12.41
CA GLY A 9 -16.75 11.56 11.91
C GLY A 9 -16.70 11.23 10.41
N MET A 10 -15.79 11.83 9.63
CA MET A 10 -15.65 11.56 8.19
C MET A 10 -15.21 10.12 7.95
N LEU A 11 -15.87 9.45 6.99
CA LEU A 11 -15.44 8.15 6.48
C LEU A 11 -14.45 8.33 5.35
N VAL A 12 -13.35 7.59 5.39
CA VAL A 12 -12.29 7.60 4.38
C VAL A 12 -11.96 6.19 3.93
N ASN A 13 -11.72 6.02 2.64
CA ASN A 13 -10.99 4.86 2.14
C ASN A 13 -9.51 5.11 2.38
N THR A 14 -8.84 4.22 3.11
CA THR A 14 -7.42 4.33 3.45
C THR A 14 -6.68 3.05 3.06
N PRO A 15 -5.46 3.16 2.48
CA PRO A 15 -4.66 1.99 2.15
C PRO A 15 -3.99 1.38 3.39
N ILE A 16 -4.04 2.03 4.56
CA ILE A 16 -3.30 1.61 5.75
C ILE A 16 -4.23 1.33 6.94
N ASN A 17 -3.84 0.34 7.73
CA ASN A 17 -4.36 0.16 9.08
C ASN A 17 -3.28 0.57 10.08
N PRO A 18 -3.47 1.65 10.87
CA PRO A 18 -2.51 2.07 11.89
C PRO A 18 -2.17 1.01 12.94
N ALA A 19 -3.06 0.04 13.18
CA ALA A 19 -2.81 -1.09 14.08
C ALA A 19 -1.94 -2.19 13.47
N ASN A 20 -1.68 -2.17 12.15
CA ASN A 20 -0.78 -3.12 11.51
C ASN A 20 0.67 -2.87 11.95
N ALA A 21 1.31 -3.88 12.54
CA ALA A 21 2.66 -3.78 13.05
C ALA A 21 3.71 -3.41 11.98
N ALA A 22 3.55 -3.88 10.74
CA ALA A 22 4.45 -3.53 9.64
C ALA A 22 4.30 -2.04 9.24
N VAL A 23 3.07 -1.55 9.16
CA VAL A 23 2.76 -0.13 8.91
C VAL A 23 3.33 0.73 10.04
N LYS A 24 3.13 0.33 11.30
CA LYS A 24 3.69 1.04 12.45
C LYS A 24 5.21 1.09 12.40
N ALA A 25 5.86 -0.06 12.19
CA ALA A 25 7.32 -0.14 12.11
C ALA A 25 7.87 0.72 10.96
N TYR A 26 7.18 0.76 9.81
CA TYR A 26 7.56 1.65 8.71
C TYR A 26 7.39 3.13 9.06
N SER A 27 6.27 3.51 9.69
CA SER A 27 6.02 4.87 10.18
C SER A 27 7.11 5.34 11.15
N ASP A 28 7.50 4.49 12.09
CA ASP A 28 8.55 4.78 13.08
C ASP A 28 9.90 5.00 12.37
N ARG A 29 10.27 4.15 11.39
CA ARG A 29 11.49 4.33 10.58
C ARG A 29 11.45 5.62 9.77
N TYR A 30 10.31 5.92 9.17
CA TYR A 30 10.12 7.14 8.38
C TYR A 30 10.30 8.38 9.24
N PHE A 31 9.66 8.42 10.42
CA PHE A 31 9.79 9.54 11.35
C PHE A 31 11.22 9.68 11.89
N ALA A 32 11.87 8.57 12.25
CA ALA A 32 13.25 8.60 12.74
C ALA A 32 14.20 9.25 11.73
N LYS A 33 14.02 8.95 10.43
CA LYS A 33 14.86 9.45 9.33
C LYS A 33 14.52 10.88 8.92
N TYR A 34 13.24 11.18 8.70
CA TYR A 34 12.80 12.43 8.05
C TYR A 34 12.26 13.47 9.02
N LYS A 35 12.08 13.12 10.30
CA LYS A 35 11.44 13.97 11.33
C LYS A 35 10.06 14.50 10.92
N LYS A 36 9.36 13.73 10.07
CA LYS A 36 8.03 14.00 9.54
C LYS A 36 7.22 12.72 9.58
N ARG A 37 5.90 12.83 9.81
CA ARG A 37 5.00 11.68 9.68
C ARG A 37 4.89 11.30 8.20
N MET A 38 4.86 10.01 7.92
CA MET A 38 4.62 9.54 6.56
C MET A 38 3.19 9.89 6.13
N ASN A 39 2.99 10.08 4.83
CA ASN A 39 1.64 10.08 4.27
C ASN A 39 1.10 8.63 4.19
N GLY A 40 -0.22 8.46 4.19
CA GLY A 40 -0.85 7.14 4.15
C GLY A 40 -0.54 6.33 2.88
N PHE A 41 -0.17 6.99 1.79
CA PHE A 41 0.19 6.35 0.52
C PHE A 41 1.64 5.86 0.46
N SER A 42 2.50 6.32 1.37
CA SER A 42 3.94 6.05 1.33
C SER A 42 4.29 4.55 1.34
N PRO A 43 3.60 3.69 2.11
CA PRO A 43 3.84 2.25 2.06
C PRO A 43 3.60 1.63 0.68
N ALA A 44 2.59 2.09 -0.08
CA ALA A 44 2.31 1.55 -1.41
C ALA A 44 3.48 1.79 -2.38
N PHE A 45 4.04 3.00 -2.37
CA PHE A 45 5.23 3.32 -3.18
C PHE A 45 6.46 2.55 -2.71
N TYR A 46 6.62 2.37 -1.39
CA TYR A 46 7.70 1.57 -0.84
C TYR A 46 7.63 0.12 -1.33
N ASP A 47 6.46 -0.51 -1.21
CA ASP A 47 6.24 -1.89 -1.63
C ASP A 47 6.43 -2.05 -3.15
N GLY A 48 5.82 -1.19 -3.96
CA GLY A 48 5.98 -1.21 -5.43
C GLY A 48 7.43 -1.02 -5.88
N THR A 49 8.20 -0.18 -5.19
CA THR A 49 9.64 -0.01 -5.47
C THR A 49 10.42 -1.28 -5.13
N HIS A 50 10.09 -1.96 -4.04
CA HIS A 50 10.75 -3.21 -3.66
C HIS A 50 10.36 -4.37 -4.57
N MET A 51 9.12 -4.41 -5.08
CA MET A 51 8.74 -5.34 -6.15
C MET A 51 9.60 -5.13 -7.40
N LEU A 52 9.84 -3.87 -7.80
CA LEU A 52 10.71 -3.56 -8.93
C LEU A 52 12.17 -4.01 -8.69
N PHE A 53 12.71 -3.79 -7.48
CA PHE A 53 14.05 -4.26 -7.14
C PHE A 53 14.16 -5.79 -7.16
N GLN A 54 13.15 -6.49 -6.65
CA GLN A 54 13.07 -7.94 -6.73
C GLN A 54 13.05 -8.41 -8.19
N ALA A 55 12.28 -7.73 -9.05
CA ALA A 55 12.21 -8.04 -10.47
C ALA A 55 13.56 -7.82 -11.19
N MET A 56 14.25 -6.72 -10.90
CA MET A 56 15.60 -6.45 -11.42
C MET A 56 16.60 -7.54 -11.00
N ALA A 57 16.56 -7.96 -9.73
CA ALA A 57 17.40 -9.04 -9.23
C ALA A 57 17.10 -10.37 -9.94
N ALA A 58 15.82 -10.72 -10.10
CA ALA A 58 15.40 -11.94 -10.79
C ALA A 58 15.74 -11.92 -12.29
N ALA A 59 15.66 -10.75 -12.93
CA ALA A 59 15.98 -10.57 -14.35
C ALA A 59 17.51 -10.54 -14.63
N GLY A 60 18.34 -10.35 -13.59
CA GLY A 60 19.79 -10.21 -13.73
C GLY A 60 20.23 -8.93 -14.44
N THR A 61 19.38 -7.90 -14.46
CA THR A 61 19.61 -6.65 -15.19
C THR A 61 18.78 -5.51 -14.59
N THR A 62 19.33 -4.30 -14.67
CA THR A 62 18.64 -3.06 -14.27
C THR A 62 18.30 -2.17 -15.47
N THR A 63 18.71 -2.55 -16.68
CA THR A 63 18.62 -1.69 -17.88
C THR A 63 17.84 -2.32 -19.03
N ASP A 64 17.64 -3.64 -19.02
CA ASP A 64 16.77 -4.32 -20.00
C ASP A 64 15.34 -4.33 -19.47
N THR A 65 14.56 -3.36 -19.92
CA THR A 65 13.20 -3.11 -19.42
C THR A 65 12.24 -4.25 -19.72
N ASP A 66 12.44 -4.98 -20.82
CA ASP A 66 11.58 -6.11 -21.18
C ASP A 66 11.80 -7.29 -20.23
N LYS A 67 13.06 -7.61 -19.91
CA LYS A 67 13.37 -8.65 -18.92
C LYS A 67 12.86 -8.29 -17.53
N VAL A 68 13.03 -7.03 -17.12
CA VAL A 68 12.53 -6.56 -15.81
C VAL A 68 11.01 -6.60 -15.76
N ARG A 69 10.32 -6.16 -16.83
CA ARG A 69 8.85 -6.23 -16.91
C ARG A 69 8.35 -7.66 -16.77
N VAL A 70 8.92 -8.61 -17.52
CA VAL A 70 8.55 -10.02 -17.44
C VAL A 70 8.79 -10.59 -16.03
N ALA A 71 9.93 -10.26 -15.40
CA ALA A 71 10.20 -10.68 -14.03
C ALA A 71 9.20 -10.08 -13.03
N LEU A 72 8.84 -8.81 -13.21
CA LEU A 72 7.90 -8.07 -12.35
C LEU A 72 6.48 -8.64 -12.44
N GLU A 73 5.98 -8.90 -13.64
CA GLU A 73 4.66 -9.51 -13.91
C GLU A 73 4.55 -10.93 -13.29
N ASN A 74 5.67 -11.63 -13.13
CA ASN A 74 5.72 -12.96 -12.53
C ASN A 74 5.74 -12.95 -10.98
N ILE A 75 5.84 -11.79 -10.33
CA ILE A 75 5.79 -11.71 -8.87
C ILE A 75 4.38 -12.08 -8.38
N LYS A 76 4.32 -13.03 -7.43
CA LYS A 76 3.10 -13.45 -6.73
C LYS A 76 3.33 -13.41 -5.23
N ASP A 77 2.27 -13.13 -4.49
CA ASP A 77 2.22 -13.12 -3.03
C ASP A 77 3.34 -12.31 -2.36
N PHE A 78 3.67 -11.15 -2.95
CA PHE A 78 4.73 -10.29 -2.45
C PHE A 78 4.41 -9.82 -1.03
N LYS A 79 5.33 -10.02 -0.09
CA LYS A 79 5.15 -9.65 1.33
C LYS A 79 5.64 -8.21 1.55
N GLY A 80 4.73 -7.26 1.38
CA GLY A 80 4.95 -5.84 1.59
C GLY A 80 4.52 -5.35 2.98
N ILE A 81 4.69 -4.05 3.21
CA ILE A 81 4.22 -3.32 4.39
C ILE A 81 2.69 -3.33 4.45
N LEU A 82 2.02 -3.18 3.30
CA LEU A 82 0.55 -3.17 3.23
C LEU A 82 -0.07 -4.56 3.41
N GLY A 83 0.73 -5.63 3.33
CA GLY A 83 0.29 -7.01 3.45
C GLY A 83 0.82 -7.88 2.33
N THR A 84 0.02 -8.84 1.87
CA THR A 84 0.36 -9.64 0.69
C THR A 84 -0.19 -8.96 -0.56
N LEU A 85 0.70 -8.62 -1.50
CA LEU A 85 0.40 -7.91 -2.73
C LEU A 85 0.38 -8.89 -3.91
N ASN A 86 -0.58 -8.71 -4.80
CA ASN A 86 -0.72 -9.51 -6.02
C ASN A 86 -1.14 -8.64 -7.20
N TRP A 87 -0.77 -9.07 -8.41
CA TRP A 87 -1.29 -8.48 -9.64
C TRP A 87 -2.79 -8.77 -9.79
N THR A 88 -3.54 -7.74 -10.18
CA THR A 88 -4.99 -7.80 -10.44
C THR A 88 -5.35 -6.91 -11.63
N GLY A 89 -6.63 -6.86 -11.96
CA GLY A 89 -7.17 -6.00 -13.01
C GLY A 89 -7.45 -6.72 -14.32
N GLN A 90 -7.05 -7.99 -14.49
CA GLN A 90 -7.25 -8.72 -15.75
C GLN A 90 -8.72 -8.77 -16.18
N GLU A 91 -9.62 -9.09 -15.25
CA GLU A 91 -11.05 -9.23 -15.52
C GLU A 91 -11.75 -7.88 -15.78
N VAL A 92 -11.23 -6.80 -15.19
CA VAL A 92 -11.87 -5.47 -15.22
C VAL A 92 -11.28 -4.57 -16.31
N TYR A 93 -9.97 -4.63 -16.51
CA TYR A 93 -9.19 -3.72 -17.37
C TYR A 93 -8.52 -4.42 -18.55
N GLY A 94 -8.61 -5.76 -18.64
CA GLY A 94 -7.96 -6.53 -19.71
C GLY A 94 -6.45 -6.73 -19.53
N SER A 95 -5.86 -6.22 -18.44
CA SER A 95 -4.45 -6.44 -18.08
C SER A 95 -4.26 -6.63 -16.57
N ALA A 96 -3.32 -7.49 -16.20
CA ALA A 96 -2.93 -7.75 -14.82
C ALA A 96 -1.87 -6.74 -14.32
N HIS A 97 -2.09 -5.43 -14.54
CA HIS A 97 -1.12 -4.37 -14.23
C HIS A 97 -1.54 -3.45 -13.08
N GLN A 98 -2.57 -3.84 -12.33
CA GLN A 98 -2.90 -3.21 -11.05
C GLN A 98 -2.36 -4.05 -9.90
N VAL A 99 -1.96 -3.41 -8.80
CA VAL A 99 -1.52 -4.13 -7.60
C VAL A 99 -2.65 -4.09 -6.57
N SER A 100 -3.14 -5.25 -6.18
CA SER A 100 -4.06 -5.36 -5.05
C SER A 100 -3.27 -5.44 -3.74
N ALA A 101 -3.76 -4.70 -2.75
CA ALA A 101 -3.37 -4.79 -1.36
C ALA A 101 -4.63 -4.70 -0.50
N PRO A 102 -4.59 -5.16 0.76
CA PRO A 102 -5.65 -4.85 1.71
C PRO A 102 -5.88 -3.34 1.80
N PHE A 103 -7.14 -2.92 1.81
CA PHE A 103 -7.54 -1.52 2.02
C PHE A 103 -8.68 -1.46 3.03
N TYR A 104 -8.95 -0.29 3.59
CA TYR A 104 -9.80 -0.16 4.76
C TYR A 104 -10.78 1.00 4.61
N ILE A 105 -11.95 0.86 5.24
CA ILE A 105 -12.79 2.01 5.56
C ILE A 105 -12.45 2.44 6.98
N ALA A 106 -12.08 3.70 7.16
CA ALA A 106 -11.78 4.28 8.46
C ALA A 106 -12.65 5.50 8.74
N ARG A 107 -12.97 5.73 10.00
CA ARG A 107 -13.56 6.96 10.49
C ARG A 107 -12.49 7.84 11.11
N VAL A 108 -12.48 9.12 10.75
CA VAL A 108 -11.61 10.09 11.42
C VAL A 108 -12.19 10.40 12.80
N GLN A 109 -11.45 10.10 13.86
CA GLN A 109 -11.78 10.40 15.24
C GLN A 109 -10.61 11.13 15.88
N ASP A 110 -10.84 12.34 16.40
CA ASP A 110 -9.81 13.19 17.04
C ASP A 110 -8.56 13.41 16.15
N GLY A 111 -8.78 13.51 14.84
CA GLY A 111 -7.72 13.69 13.85
C GLY A 111 -6.90 12.43 13.55
N GLN A 112 -7.38 11.25 13.95
CA GLN A 112 -6.78 9.95 13.63
C GLN A 112 -7.75 9.05 12.88
N GLU A 113 -7.23 8.21 11.99
CA GLU A 113 -8.03 7.19 11.30
C GLU A 113 -8.26 6.00 12.24
N VAL A 114 -9.51 5.64 12.49
CA VAL A 114 -9.94 4.43 13.20
C VAL A 114 -10.60 3.50 12.20
N VAL A 115 -10.00 2.33 11.95
CA VAL A 115 -10.53 1.36 10.97
C VAL A 115 -11.88 0.82 11.44
N GLU A 116 -12.89 0.93 10.57
CA GLU A 116 -14.25 0.38 10.79
C GLU A 116 -14.50 -0.89 9.97
N ALA A 117 -13.85 -1.04 8.82
CA ALA A 117 -13.95 -2.24 8.00
C ALA A 117 -12.63 -2.52 7.26
N THR A 118 -12.33 -3.80 7.08
CA THR A 118 -11.25 -4.31 6.21
C THR A 118 -11.85 -4.79 4.91
N CYS A 119 -11.31 -4.31 3.80
CA CYS A 119 -11.82 -4.57 2.46
C CYS A 119 -10.82 -5.35 1.59
N SER A 120 -11.40 -6.10 0.66
CA SER A 120 -10.74 -6.78 -0.44
C SER A 120 -11.43 -6.38 -1.76
N LEU A 121 -11.00 -6.97 -2.88
CA LEU A 121 -11.66 -6.75 -4.17
C LEU A 121 -13.10 -7.30 -4.21
N THR A 122 -13.46 -8.21 -3.31
CA THR A 122 -14.75 -8.92 -3.35
C THR A 122 -15.69 -8.54 -2.22
N GLU A 123 -15.18 -8.03 -1.09
CA GLU A 123 -16.00 -7.73 0.09
C GLU A 123 -15.33 -6.72 1.04
N CYS A 124 -16.12 -6.10 1.92
CA CYS A 124 -15.65 -5.39 3.11
C CYS A 124 -16.28 -6.03 4.35
N LYS A 125 -15.47 -6.28 5.38
CA LYS A 125 -15.85 -6.91 6.65
C LYS A 125 -15.50 -6.05 7.84
#